data_AF-A0A946D2E5-F1
#
_entry.id   AF-A0A946D2E5-F1
#
_cell.length_a   1.000
_cell.length_b   1.000
_cell.length_c   1.000
_cell.angle_alpha   90.00
_cell.angle_beta   90.00
_cell.angle_gamma   90.00
#
_symmetry.space_group_name_H-M   'P 1'
#
loop_
_entity.id
_entity.type
_entity.pdbx_description
1 polymer ?
#
loop_
_entity_poly.entity_id
_entity_poly.type
_entity_poly.pdbx_seq_one_letter_code
_entity_poly.pdbx_strand_id
1 'polypeptide(L)'
;MKYICDGPDTTTWFRMETEAEAESEAELMTHAVAKHFRRAKDAATAIYKPTSTVFIEQNIGLAAHLQRAMPLFMTLRENDGAGLVTAMLPPAGKNEPGFRKIIVGVENADPYPDHGEAIKLLGRHFNLTLERADCFPYAR
;
A
#
# COMPACT_ATOMS: atom_id res chain seq x y z
N MET A 1 -8.53 8.55 -3.04
CA MET A 1 -7.20 8.12 -2.55
C MET A 1 -6.54 9.30 -1.86
N LYS A 2 -5.54 9.06 -1.01
CA LYS A 2 -4.86 10.12 -0.23
C LYS A 2 -3.47 10.40 -0.79
N TYR A 3 -3.15 11.67 -1.07
CA TYR A 3 -1.80 12.10 -1.46
C TYR A 3 -0.76 11.77 -0.39
N ILE A 4 0.44 11.36 -0.82
CA ILE A 4 1.55 11.01 0.07
C ILE A 4 2.79 11.84 -0.23
N CYS A 5 3.33 11.72 -1.44
CA CYS A 5 4.46 12.52 -1.90
C CYS A 5 4.56 12.51 -3.42
N ASP A 6 5.27 13.49 -3.97
CA ASP A 6 5.59 13.51 -5.39
C ASP A 6 6.68 12.47 -5.69
N GLY A 7 6.58 11.88 -6.87
CA GLY A 7 7.67 11.12 -7.49
C GLY A 7 8.54 12.03 -8.37
N PRO A 8 9.45 11.47 -9.17
CA PRO A 8 10.11 12.23 -10.23
C PRO A 8 9.10 12.68 -11.29
N ASP A 9 9.46 13.74 -12.00
CA ASP A 9 8.71 14.31 -13.12
C ASP A 9 7.24 14.63 -12.77
N THR A 10 6.31 13.96 -13.44
CA THR A 10 4.86 14.16 -13.36
C THR A 10 4.15 13.06 -12.56
N THR A 11 4.90 12.34 -11.73
CA THR A 11 4.35 11.19 -11.00
C THR A 11 4.03 11.53 -9.54
N THR A 12 3.03 10.87 -8.97
CA THR A 12 2.60 11.11 -7.59
C THR A 12 2.19 9.82 -6.89
N TRP A 13 2.61 9.65 -5.65
CA TRP A 13 2.21 8.55 -4.80
C TRP A 13 0.92 8.85 -4.05
N PHE A 14 -0.03 7.93 -4.18
CA PHE A 14 -1.29 7.95 -3.45
C PHE A 14 -1.41 6.70 -2.58
N ARG A 15 -2.05 6.85 -1.41
CA ARG A 15 -2.48 5.75 -0.55
C ARG A 15 -3.93 5.38 -0.84
N MET A 16 -4.19 4.09 -0.99
CA MET A 16 -5.54 3.51 -0.95
C MET A 16 -6.01 3.43 0.49
N GLU A 17 -7.23 3.91 0.75
CA GLU A 17 -7.86 3.93 2.08
C GLU A 17 -9.07 2.99 2.16
N THR A 18 -9.61 2.57 1.01
CA THR A 18 -10.83 1.76 0.94
C THR A 18 -10.65 0.51 0.08
N GLU A 19 -11.52 -0.49 0.30
CA GLU A 19 -11.58 -1.68 -0.56
C GLU A 19 -11.96 -1.33 -2.00
N ALA A 20 -12.87 -0.38 -2.20
CA ALA A 20 -13.29 0.05 -3.53
C ALA A 20 -12.13 0.65 -4.34
N GLU A 21 -11.28 1.47 -3.70
CA GLU A 21 -10.06 1.98 -4.34
C GLU A 21 -9.09 0.85 -4.69
N ALA A 22 -8.94 -0.15 -3.82
CA ALA A 22 -8.08 -1.30 -4.08
C ALA A 22 -8.63 -2.20 -5.20
N GLU A 23 -9.96 -2.30 -5.35
CA GLU A 23 -10.63 -2.98 -6.46
C GLU A 23 -10.40 -2.26 -7.78
N SER A 24 -10.62 -0.94 -7.83
CA SER A 24 -10.31 -0.13 -9.01
C SER A 24 -8.82 -0.18 -9.38
N GLU A 25 -7.92 -0.19 -8.39
CA GLU A 25 -6.47 -0.37 -8.62
C GLU A 25 -6.15 -1.75 -9.20
N ALA A 26 -6.78 -2.81 -8.66
CA ALA A 26 -6.55 -4.17 -9.12
C ALA A 26 -6.96 -4.37 -10.59
N GLU A 27 -8.07 -3.76 -11.00
CA GLU A 27 -8.54 -3.76 -12.38
C GLU A 27 -7.58 -2.99 -13.29
N LEU A 28 -7.22 -1.76 -12.90
CA LEU A 28 -6.32 -0.92 -13.69
C LEU A 28 -4.94 -1.55 -13.89
N MET A 29 -4.36 -2.07 -12.82
CA MET A 29 -3.00 -2.61 -12.82
C MET A 29 -2.95 -4.09 -13.23
N THR A 30 -4.10 -4.73 -13.44
CA THR A 30 -4.21 -6.16 -13.80
C THR A 30 -3.45 -7.07 -12.81
N HIS A 31 -3.64 -6.84 -11.52
CA HIS A 31 -2.99 -7.62 -10.46
C HIS A 31 -3.81 -7.71 -9.18
N ALA A 32 -3.40 -8.57 -8.24
CA ALA A 32 -4.24 -8.98 -7.10
C ALA A 32 -4.23 -8.05 -5.87
N VAL A 33 -3.97 -6.74 -5.99
CA VAL A 33 -3.86 -5.84 -4.81
C VAL A 33 -5.12 -5.83 -3.94
N ALA A 34 -6.32 -5.84 -4.54
CA ALA A 34 -7.59 -5.92 -3.80
C ALA A 34 -7.67 -7.12 -2.86
N LYS A 35 -7.16 -8.28 -3.30
CA LYS A 35 -7.10 -9.50 -2.50
C LYS A 35 -6.19 -9.35 -1.29
N HIS A 36 -5.05 -8.67 -1.45
CA HIS A 36 -4.14 -8.38 -0.33
C HIS A 36 -4.77 -7.39 0.65
N PHE A 37 -5.43 -6.35 0.15
CA PHE A 37 -6.12 -5.35 0.96
C PHE A 37 -7.20 -6.01 1.84
N ARG A 38 -8.09 -6.81 1.23
CA ARG A 38 -9.18 -7.48 1.96
C ARG A 38 -8.64 -8.44 3.03
N ARG A 39 -7.66 -9.27 2.69
CA ARG A 39 -7.01 -10.18 3.65
C ARG A 39 -6.39 -9.44 4.83
N ALA A 40 -5.72 -8.32 4.58
CA ALA A 40 -5.11 -7.54 5.64
C ALA A 40 -6.17 -6.87 6.54
N LYS A 41 -7.26 -6.38 5.95
CA LYS A 41 -8.40 -5.83 6.69
C LYS A 41 -9.09 -6.90 7.55
N ASP A 42 -9.33 -8.09 7.00
CA ASP A 42 -9.92 -9.21 7.73
C ASP A 42 -9.03 -9.62 8.91
N ALA A 43 -7.72 -9.77 8.69
CA ALA A 43 -6.76 -10.10 9.73
C ALA A 43 -6.70 -9.03 10.83
N ALA A 44 -6.67 -7.75 10.45
CA ALA A 44 -6.67 -6.64 11.41
C ALA A 44 -7.99 -6.56 12.19
N THR A 45 -9.13 -6.83 11.55
CA THR A 45 -10.45 -6.86 12.20
C THR A 45 -10.54 -8.01 13.19
N ALA A 46 -10.06 -9.21 12.83
CA ALA A 46 -10.15 -10.40 13.67
C ALA A 46 -9.41 -10.28 15.00
N ILE A 47 -8.35 -9.46 15.06
CA ILE A 47 -7.57 -9.23 16.29
C ILE A 47 -8.06 -8.03 17.11
N TYR A 48 -9.02 -7.25 16.60
CA TYR A 48 -9.54 -6.09 17.31
C TYR A 48 -10.41 -6.52 18.49
N LYS A 49 -10.09 -6.00 19.68
CA LYS A 49 -10.88 -6.19 20.89
C LYS A 49 -11.48 -4.84 21.30
N PRO A 50 -12.80 -4.63 21.14
CA PRO A 50 -13.43 -3.39 21.53
C PRO A 50 -13.31 -3.20 23.05
N THR A 51 -12.99 -1.97 23.46
CA THR A 51 -12.92 -1.59 24.88
C THR A 51 -14.23 -0.99 25.40
N SER A 52 -15.09 -0.52 24.50
CA SER A 52 -16.41 0.05 24.82
C SER A 52 -17.54 -0.91 24.43
N THR A 53 -18.67 -0.84 25.12
CA THR A 53 -19.92 -1.51 24.75
C THR A 53 -20.81 -0.65 23.86
N VAL A 54 -20.49 0.64 23.69
CA VAL A 54 -21.24 1.58 22.84
C VAL A 54 -20.85 1.37 21.38
N PHE A 55 -21.82 1.01 20.54
CA PHE A 55 -21.59 0.67 19.13
C PHE A 55 -20.84 1.75 18.33
N ILE A 56 -21.15 3.03 18.56
CA ILE A 56 -20.47 4.14 17.88
C ILE A 56 -18.98 4.18 18.26
N GLU A 57 -18.68 4.06 19.55
CA GLU A 57 -17.30 4.04 20.04
C GLU A 57 -16.53 2.80 19.56
N GLN A 58 -17.21 1.65 19.47
CA GLN A 58 -16.62 0.43 18.90
C GLN A 58 -16.21 0.65 17.44
N ASN A 59 -17.06 1.29 16.63
CA ASN A 59 -16.78 1.57 15.22
C ASN A 59 -15.64 2.59 15.06
N ILE A 60 -15.63 3.65 15.86
CA ILE A 60 -14.52 4.62 15.88
C ILE A 60 -13.22 3.92 16.25
N GLY A 61 -13.24 3.09 17.30
CA GLY A 61 -12.09 2.33 17.74
C GLY A 61 -11.60 1.33 16.68
N LEU A 62 -12.52 0.65 15.99
CA LEU A 62 -12.19 -0.28 14.90
C LEU A 62 -11.54 0.47 13.73
N ALA A 63 -12.12 1.59 13.28
CA ALA A 63 -11.54 2.39 12.20
C ALA A 63 -10.12 2.87 12.55
N ALA A 64 -9.92 3.38 13.77
CA ALA A 64 -8.61 3.80 14.25
C ALA A 64 -7.62 2.63 14.38
N HIS A 65 -8.10 1.45 14.79
CA HIS A 65 -7.29 0.22 14.84
C HIS A 65 -6.85 -0.22 13.45
N LEU A 66 -7.78 -0.32 12.49
CA LEU A 66 -7.48 -0.68 11.10
C LEU A 66 -6.45 0.28 10.48
N GLN A 67 -6.60 1.59 10.71
CA GLN A 67 -5.65 2.58 10.20
C GLN A 67 -4.20 2.35 10.69
N ARG A 68 -4.03 1.82 11.91
CA ARG A 68 -2.72 1.54 12.52
C ARG A 68 -2.18 0.15 12.20
N ALA A 69 -3.06 -0.85 12.12
CA ALA A 69 -2.69 -2.26 12.01
C ALA A 69 -2.57 -2.73 10.55
N MET A 70 -3.28 -2.09 9.61
CA MET A 70 -3.21 -2.49 8.21
C MET A 70 -1.89 -2.04 7.56
N PRO A 71 -1.36 -2.84 6.62
CA PRO A 71 -0.34 -2.40 5.68
C PRO A 71 -0.76 -1.12 4.95
N LEU A 72 0.23 -0.35 4.51
CA LEU A 72 -0.01 0.75 3.59
C LEU A 72 -0.06 0.19 2.17
N PHE A 73 -1.17 0.43 1.47
CA PHE A 73 -1.32 0.14 0.06
C PHE A 73 -1.21 1.44 -0.72
N MET A 74 -0.30 1.47 -1.68
CA MET A 74 0.05 2.68 -2.41
C MET A 74 0.07 2.43 -3.92
N THR A 75 -0.22 3.48 -4.68
CA THR A 75 -0.16 3.50 -6.14
C THR A 75 0.60 4.74 -6.60
N LEU A 76 1.52 4.56 -7.54
CA LEU A 76 2.18 5.63 -8.26
C LEU A 76 1.35 5.93 -9.50
N ARG A 77 0.94 7.19 -9.64
CA ARG A 77 0.16 7.66 -10.79
C ARG A 77 0.94 8.66 -11.62
N GLU A 78 0.71 8.63 -12.91
CA GLU A 78 1.02 9.72 -13.84
C GLU A 78 -0.04 10.84 -13.73
N ASN A 79 0.24 12.03 -14.24
CA ASN A 79 -0.68 13.18 -14.27
C ASN A 79 -2.01 12.93 -15.00
N ASP A 80 -2.04 12.00 -15.97
CA ASP A 80 -3.26 11.61 -16.68
C ASP A 80 -4.10 10.58 -15.90
N GLY A 81 -3.61 10.13 -14.74
CA GLY A 81 -4.22 9.13 -13.90
C GLY A 81 -3.80 7.69 -14.20
N ALA A 82 -2.89 7.44 -15.15
CA ALA A 82 -2.36 6.10 -15.41
C ALA A 82 -1.68 5.51 -14.16
N GLY A 83 -1.92 4.22 -13.91
CA GLY A 83 -1.28 3.47 -12.84
C GLY A 83 0.06 2.91 -13.30
N LEU A 84 1.13 3.17 -12.54
CA LEU A 84 2.50 2.79 -12.90
C LEU A 84 3.05 1.70 -11.97
N VAL A 85 2.90 1.89 -10.65
CA VAL A 85 3.48 1.00 -9.63
C VAL A 85 2.53 0.86 -8.46
N THR A 86 2.34 -0.36 -7.96
CA THR A 86 1.65 -0.61 -6.70
C THR A 86 2.66 -1.05 -5.64
N ALA A 87 2.54 -0.51 -4.43
CA ALA A 87 3.35 -0.89 -3.28
C ALA A 87 2.48 -1.33 -2.09
N MET A 88 2.88 -2.40 -1.43
CA MET A 88 2.40 -2.82 -0.12
C MET A 88 3.54 -2.69 0.88
N LEU A 89 3.42 -1.72 1.78
CA LEU A 89 4.43 -1.38 2.79
C LEU A 89 3.92 -1.72 4.20
N PRO A 90 4.81 -1.82 5.20
CA PRO A 90 4.41 -2.17 6.56
C PRO A 90 3.45 -1.14 7.16
N PRO A 91 2.68 -1.53 8.20
CA PRO A 91 1.80 -0.62 8.91
C PRO A 91 2.52 0.63 9.40
N ALA A 92 1.84 1.78 9.31
CA ALA A 92 2.39 3.11 9.62
C ALA A 92 3.70 3.48 8.90
N GLY A 93 4.11 2.73 7.86
CA GLY A 93 5.36 2.96 7.13
C GLY A 93 6.62 2.70 7.96
N LYS A 94 6.49 2.01 9.09
CA LYS A 94 7.63 1.72 9.98
C LYS A 94 8.25 0.39 9.63
N ASN A 95 9.57 0.28 9.73
CA ASN A 95 10.23 -0.98 9.47
C ASN A 95 9.77 -2.04 10.49
N GLU A 96 9.14 -3.10 10.01
CA GLU A 96 8.64 -4.21 10.82
C GLU A 96 9.39 -5.48 10.40
N PRO A 97 10.18 -6.09 11.31
CA PRO A 97 10.92 -7.31 11.00
C PRO A 97 9.99 -8.41 10.51
N GLY A 98 10.34 -9.04 9.38
CA GLY A 98 9.55 -10.13 8.78
C GLY A 98 8.34 -9.68 7.97
N PHE A 99 8.02 -8.38 7.91
CA PHE A 99 6.98 -7.89 7.01
C PHE A 99 7.46 -7.99 5.55
N ARG A 100 6.71 -8.71 4.71
CA ARG A 100 7.00 -8.83 3.29
C ARG A 100 6.48 -7.61 2.54
N LYS A 101 7.38 -6.68 2.21
CA LYS A 101 7.11 -5.57 1.29
C LYS A 101 6.90 -6.12 -0.12
N ILE A 102 5.97 -5.55 -0.86
CA ILE A 102 5.71 -5.95 -2.26
C ILE A 102 5.65 -4.68 -3.10
N ILE A 103 6.42 -4.64 -4.19
CA ILE A 103 6.38 -3.56 -5.16
C ILE A 103 6.35 -4.18 -6.56
N VAL A 104 5.31 -3.87 -7.33
CA VAL A 104 5.06 -4.44 -8.66
C VAL A 104 4.51 -3.37 -9.60
N GLY A 105 4.82 -3.50 -10.89
CA GLY A 105 4.20 -2.72 -11.95
C GLY A 105 2.91 -3.36 -12.46
N VAL A 106 2.41 -2.79 -13.55
CA VAL A 106 1.27 -3.32 -14.33
C VAL A 106 1.51 -4.79 -14.68
N GLU A 107 0.48 -5.63 -14.58
CA GLU A 107 0.54 -7.07 -14.86
C GLU A 107 1.58 -7.84 -14.02
N ASN A 108 1.97 -7.31 -12.86
CA ASN A 108 3.05 -7.84 -12.02
C ASN A 108 4.45 -7.71 -12.63
N ALA A 109 4.64 -6.82 -13.59
CA ALA A 109 5.95 -6.51 -14.15
C ALA A 109 6.91 -5.98 -13.09
N ASP A 110 8.20 -6.05 -13.40
CA ASP A 110 9.26 -5.46 -12.59
C ASP A 110 9.28 -3.93 -12.77
N PRO A 111 8.92 -3.13 -11.75
CA PRO A 111 8.81 -1.68 -11.92
C PRO A 111 10.16 -0.96 -11.73
N TYR A 112 11.20 -1.63 -11.28
CA TYR A 112 12.46 -0.99 -10.91
C TYR A 112 13.25 -0.39 -12.08
N PRO A 113 13.31 -1.03 -13.28
CA PRO A 113 14.01 -0.44 -14.42
C PRO A 113 13.49 0.95 -14.80
N ASP A 114 12.17 1.14 -14.76
CA ASP A 114 11.53 2.36 -15.26
C ASP A 114 11.15 3.35 -14.13
N HIS A 115 10.89 2.85 -12.92
CA HIS A 115 10.36 3.65 -11.81
C HIS A 115 11.19 3.58 -10.52
N GLY A 116 12.45 3.12 -10.60
CA GLY A 116 13.34 2.96 -9.46
C GLY A 116 13.55 4.23 -8.62
N GLU A 117 13.66 5.40 -9.26
CA GLU A 117 13.80 6.67 -8.52
C GLU A 117 12.51 7.06 -7.79
N ALA A 118 11.32 6.81 -8.37
CA ALA A 118 10.04 7.02 -7.69
C ALA A 118 9.88 6.12 -6.46
N ILE A 119 10.29 4.86 -6.57
CA ILE A 119 10.29 3.89 -5.47
C ILE A 119 11.27 4.33 -4.37
N LYS A 120 12.45 4.82 -4.74
CA LYS A 120 13.45 5.30 -3.79
C LYS A 120 12.99 6.55 -3.04
N LEU A 121 12.30 7.47 -3.70
CA LEU A 121 11.69 8.64 -3.06
C LEU A 121 10.61 8.22 -2.07
N LEU A 122 9.76 7.25 -2.43
CA LEU A 122 8.80 6.67 -1.49
C LEU A 122 9.48 6.04 -0.27
N GLY A 123 10.56 5.30 -0.50
CA GLY A 123 11.39 4.72 0.56
C GLY A 123 11.91 5.80 1.51
N ARG A 124 12.47 6.88 0.98
CA ARG A 124 12.93 8.04 1.77
C ARG A 124 11.79 8.68 2.58
N HIS A 125 10.61 8.84 1.99
CA HIS A 125 9.44 9.41 2.68
C HIS A 125 9.09 8.62 3.96
N PHE A 126 9.19 7.29 3.91
CA PHE A 126 8.92 6.42 5.06
C PHE A 126 10.16 5.98 5.85
N ASN A 127 11.36 6.46 5.47
CA ASN A 127 12.63 5.97 6.01
C ASN A 127 12.77 4.42 5.90
N LEU A 128 12.39 3.88 4.75
CA LEU A 128 12.47 2.47 4.38
C LEU A 128 13.42 2.28 3.20
N THR A 129 14.24 1.24 3.28
CA THR A 129 14.94 0.70 2.11
C THR A 129 13.98 -0.16 1.30
N LEU A 130 13.82 0.18 0.02
CA LEU A 130 12.91 -0.47 -0.93
C LEU A 130 13.73 -0.99 -2.12
N GLU A 131 14.64 -1.92 -1.85
CA GLU A 131 15.46 -2.53 -2.91
C GLU A 131 14.67 -3.58 -3.68
N ARG A 132 14.99 -3.71 -4.97
CA ARG A 132 14.37 -4.69 -5.87
C ARG A 132 14.41 -6.11 -5.31
N ALA A 133 15.57 -6.53 -4.79
CA ALA A 133 15.77 -7.88 -4.27
C ALA A 133 14.84 -8.24 -3.10
N ASP A 134 14.43 -7.25 -2.31
CA ASP A 134 13.61 -7.46 -1.13
C ASP A 134 12.11 -7.28 -1.40
N CYS A 135 11.79 -6.46 -2.41
CA CYS A 135 10.43 -5.97 -2.61
C CYS A 135 9.77 -6.49 -3.89
N PHE A 136 10.53 -6.83 -4.94
CA PHE A 136 9.96 -7.42 -6.15
C PHE A 136 9.78 -8.93 -5.95
N PRO A 137 8.54 -9.44 -5.84
CA PRO A 137 8.31 -10.82 -5.40
C PRO A 137 8.74 -11.90 -6.40
N TYR A 138 9.10 -11.51 -7.63
CA TYR A 138 9.58 -12.40 -8.69
C TYR A 138 11.07 -12.18 -9.03
N ALA A 139 11.79 -11.43 -8.19
CA ALA A 139 13.24 -11.36 -8.27
C ALA A 139 13.79 -12.79 -8.05
N ARG A 140 14.45 -13.33 -9.08
CA ARG A 140 15.22 -14.58 -8.99
C ARG A 140 16.63 -14.28 -8.51
#